data_AF-W2FVC2-F1
#
_entry.id   AF-W2FVC2-F1
#
_cell.length_a   1.000
_cell.length_b   1.000
_cell.length_c   1.000
_cell.angle_alpha   90.00
_cell.angle_beta   90.00
_cell.angle_gamma   90.00
#
_symmetry.space_group_name_H-M   'P 1'
#
loop_
_entity.id
_entity.type
_entity.pdbx_description
1 polymer ?
#
loop_
_entity_poly.entity_id
_entity_poly.type
_entity_poly.pdbx_seq_one_letter_code
_entity_poly.pdbx_strand_id
1 'polypeptide(L)'
;MEIMGESIWVRGYLQVVRAKSKTPFFTLRERMATVQAILHESDKFAAGVPKNFVVDMFVRLTGPLLSTKQKDVELNVEKVFVVSKAPPGLSFQVEDATCSVDEKMRRLALSRGLKMI
;
A
#
# COMPACT_ATOMS: atom_id res chain seq x y z
N MET A 1 0.90 2.13 25.36
CA MET A 1 1.78 3.19 24.83
C MET A 1 1.09 3.79 23.63
N GLU A 2 0.79 5.09 23.71
CA GLU A 2 0.20 5.85 22.62
C GLU A 2 1.35 6.52 21.86
N ILE A 3 1.62 6.05 20.64
CA ILE A 3 2.75 6.49 19.80
C ILE A 3 2.33 7.52 18.73
N MET A 4 1.16 8.14 18.93
CA MET A 4 0.64 9.16 18.02
C MET A 4 1.51 10.42 18.02
N GLY A 5 1.77 10.96 16.84
CA GLY A 5 2.61 12.16 16.68
C GLY A 5 4.12 11.90 16.74
N GLU A 6 4.56 10.68 17.08
CA GLU A 6 5.97 10.31 17.07
C GLU A 6 6.48 10.00 15.65
N SER A 7 7.77 10.18 15.44
CA SER A 7 8.47 9.78 14.21
C SER A 7 9.22 8.48 14.44
N ILE A 8 8.96 7.47 13.60
CA ILE A 8 9.56 6.14 13.71
C ILE A 8 10.06 5.65 12.36
N TRP A 9 10.93 4.63 12.39
CA TRP A 9 11.28 3.85 11.21
C TRP A 9 10.37 2.63 11.10
N VAL A 10 9.83 2.41 9.90
CA VAL A 10 9.06 1.22 9.56
C VAL A 10 9.67 0.53 8.34
N ARG A 11 9.71 -0.80 8.38
CA ARG A 11 10.08 -1.65 7.24
C ARG A 11 8.86 -2.44 6.79
N GLY A 12 8.66 -2.58 5.49
CA GLY A 12 7.63 -3.47 4.96
C GLY A 12 7.67 -3.62 3.45
N TYR A 13 6.77 -4.47 2.95
CA TYR A 13 6.59 -4.71 1.52
C TYR A 13 5.61 -3.72 0.93
N LEU A 14 5.95 -3.14 -0.22
CA LEU A 14 5.04 -2.31 -1.00
C LEU A 14 3.98 -3.18 -1.69
N GLN A 15 2.80 -3.29 -1.09
CA GLN A 15 1.72 -4.06 -1.68
C GLN A 15 1.06 -3.29 -2.83
N VAL A 16 0.72 -2.02 -2.58
CA VAL A 16 0.13 -1.13 -3.59
C VAL A 16 0.91 0.18 -3.60
N VAL A 17 1.20 0.66 -4.81
CA VAL A 17 1.72 2.01 -5.06
C VAL A 17 0.77 2.67 -6.03
N ARG A 18 0.21 3.81 -5.64
CA ARG A 18 -0.62 4.66 -6.52
C ARG A 18 -0.13 6.09 -6.40
N ALA A 19 -0.27 6.87 -7.46
CA ALA A 19 0.07 8.29 -7.42
C ALA A 19 -1.11 9.12 -7.93
N LYS A 20 -1.42 10.20 -7.22
CA LYS A 20 -2.36 11.23 -7.68
C LYS A 20 -1.60 12.54 -7.72
N SER A 21 -1.53 13.19 -8.89
CA SER A 21 -0.74 14.41 -9.07
C SER A 21 0.72 14.29 -8.61
N LYS A 22 1.34 13.12 -8.79
CA LYS A 22 2.71 12.75 -8.35
C LYS A 22 2.92 12.62 -6.83
N THR A 23 1.89 12.82 -6.02
CA THR A 23 1.88 12.44 -4.59
C THR A 23 1.65 10.93 -4.50
N PRO A 24 2.62 10.14 -4.00
CA PRO A 24 2.47 8.71 -3.92
C PRO A 24 1.79 8.29 -2.61
N PHE A 25 0.89 7.34 -2.75
CA PHE A 25 0.23 6.62 -1.67
C PHE A 25 0.68 5.17 -1.73
N PHE A 26 1.12 4.67 -0.59
CA PHE A 26 1.60 3.32 -0.41
C PHE A 26 0.65 2.54 0.47
N THR A 27 0.46 1.28 0.15
CA THR A 27 -0.03 0.29 1.13
C THR A 27 1.17 -0.55 1.52
N LEU A 28 1.64 -0.34 2.75
CA LEU A 28 2.72 -1.13 3.33
C LEU A 28 2.13 -2.38 3.95
N ARG A 29 2.74 -3.54 3.68
CA ARG A 29 2.32 -4.83 4.22
C ARG A 29 3.47 -5.46 4.98
N GLU A 30 3.17 -5.93 6.18
CA GLU A 30 4.03 -6.82 6.95
C GLU A 30 3.21 -8.04 7.37
N ARG A 31 3.56 -9.21 6.84
CA ARG A 31 2.78 -10.45 6.96
C ARG A 31 1.29 -10.24 6.63
N MET A 32 0.44 -10.25 7.65
CA MET A 32 -1.02 -10.14 7.57
C MET A 32 -1.54 -8.73 7.85
N ALA A 33 -0.68 -7.81 8.31
CA ALA A 33 -1.03 -6.43 8.65
C ALA A 33 -0.77 -5.52 7.45
N THR A 34 -1.65 -4.52 7.26
CA THR A 34 -1.49 -3.48 6.25
C THR A 34 -1.78 -2.11 6.84
N VAL A 35 -1.02 -1.12 6.40
CA VAL A 35 -1.16 0.29 6.79
C VAL A 35 -0.92 1.19 5.57
N GLN A 36 -1.64 2.30 5.50
CA GLN A 36 -1.42 3.29 4.44
C GLN A 36 -0.30 4.24 4.85
N ALA A 37 0.53 4.60 3.86
CA ALA A 37 1.52 5.65 3.99
C ALA A 37 1.38 6.66 2.84
N ILE A 38 1.58 7.93 3.13
CA ILE A 38 1.49 9.02 2.14
C ILE A 38 2.77 9.84 2.23
N LEU A 39 3.40 10.09 1.08
CA LEU A 39 4.40 11.14 0.95
C LEU A 39 3.69 12.36 0.36
N HIS A 40 3.51 13.42 1.15
CA HIS A 40 2.72 14.59 0.72
C HIS A 40 3.40 15.38 -0.41
N GLU A 41 4.71 15.23 -0.56
CA GLU A 41 5.48 15.87 -1.62
C GLU A 41 5.36 15.12 -2.95
N SER A 42 5.42 15.86 -4.05
CA SER A 42 5.46 15.28 -5.39
C SER A 42 6.85 14.69 -5.64
N ASP A 43 6.99 13.38 -5.51
CA ASP A 43 8.22 12.66 -5.81
C ASP A 43 7.99 11.59 -6.89
N LYS A 44 8.64 11.80 -8.05
CA LYS A 44 8.57 10.88 -9.20
C LYS A 44 9.23 9.53 -8.92
N PHE A 45 10.30 9.51 -8.14
CA PHE A 45 10.98 8.27 -7.78
C PHE A 45 10.07 7.43 -6.89
N ALA A 46 9.59 8.03 -5.81
CA ALA A 46 8.71 7.37 -4.85
C ALA A 46 7.40 6.87 -5.51
N ALA A 47 6.83 7.66 -6.44
CA ALA A 47 5.67 7.25 -7.24
C ALA A 47 5.93 6.11 -8.24
N GLY A 48 7.18 5.89 -8.63
CA GLY A 48 7.59 4.86 -9.59
C GLY A 48 8.11 3.58 -8.97
N VAL A 49 8.16 3.45 -7.64
CA VAL A 49 8.69 2.25 -6.99
C VAL A 49 7.79 1.05 -7.29
N PRO A 50 8.32 -0.06 -7.83
CA PRO A 50 7.50 -1.23 -8.16
C PRO A 50 6.90 -1.90 -6.91
N LYS A 51 5.77 -2.58 -7.12
CA LYS A 51 5.16 -3.44 -6.10
C LYS A 51 6.13 -4.54 -5.65
N ASN A 52 5.89 -5.05 -4.44
CA ASN A 52 6.62 -6.11 -3.73
C ASN A 52 8.06 -5.77 -3.32
N PHE A 53 8.55 -4.56 -3.61
CA PHE A 53 9.83 -4.10 -3.10
C PHE A 53 9.76 -3.94 -1.56
N VAL A 54 10.87 -4.21 -0.88
CA VAL A 54 11.01 -3.94 0.55
C VAL A 54 11.56 -2.53 0.71
N VAL A 55 10.88 -1.73 1.52
CA VAL A 55 11.23 -0.34 1.78
C VAL A 55 11.35 -0.07 3.26
N ASP A 56 12.27 0.83 3.59
CA ASP A 56 12.34 1.51 4.88
C ASP A 56 11.77 2.90 4.73
N MET A 57 10.84 3.26 5.61
CA MET A 57 10.24 4.59 5.64
C MET A 57 10.46 5.22 7.00
N PHE A 58 10.93 6.46 7.01
CA PHE A 58 10.86 7.32 8.19
C PHE A 58 9.53 8.03 8.15
N VAL A 59 8.68 7.78 9.14
CA VAL A 59 7.27 8.20 9.13
C VAL A 59 6.87 8.86 10.42
N ARG A 60 5.93 9.80 10.33
CA ARG A 60 5.18 10.34 11.46
C ARG A 60 3.79 9.72 11.50
N LEU A 61 3.38 9.26 12.67
CA LEU A 61 2.04 8.68 12.84
C LEU A 61 0.99 9.80 12.94
N THR A 62 0.02 9.74 12.05
CA THR A 62 -1.13 10.65 11.98
C THR A 62 -2.44 9.87 12.07
N GLY A 63 -3.55 10.58 12.33
CA GLY A 63 -4.87 10.05 12.73
C GLY A 63 -5.53 9.00 11.81
N PRO A 64 -6.83 8.72 12.03
CA PRO A 64 -7.44 7.50 11.50
C PRO A 64 -7.76 7.56 9.99
N LEU A 65 -7.62 6.40 9.34
CA LEU A 65 -7.90 6.17 7.93
C LEU A 65 -8.74 4.90 7.72
N LEU A 66 -9.84 5.01 6.99
CA LEU A 66 -10.84 3.93 6.88
C LEU A 66 -10.48 2.77 5.93
N SER A 67 -9.44 2.88 5.09
CA SER A 67 -9.20 1.97 3.95
C SER A 67 -8.26 0.79 4.21
N THR A 68 -7.48 0.79 5.29
CA THR A 68 -6.51 -0.28 5.61
C THR A 68 -6.93 -1.13 6.81
N LYS A 69 -6.24 -2.26 7.07
CA LYS A 69 -6.54 -3.09 8.25
C LYS A 69 -6.26 -2.32 9.54
N GLN A 70 -5.13 -1.61 9.58
CA GLN A 70 -4.92 -0.56 10.56
C GLN A 70 -5.78 0.64 10.15
N LYS A 71 -6.91 0.85 10.83
CA LYS A 71 -7.83 1.95 10.53
C LYS A 71 -7.61 3.19 11.37
N ASP A 72 -6.87 3.05 12.45
CA ASP A 72 -6.73 4.11 13.45
C ASP A 72 -5.55 5.04 13.15
N VAL A 73 -4.71 4.70 12.16
CA VAL A 73 -3.45 5.39 11.88
C VAL A 73 -3.15 5.44 10.38
N GLU A 74 -2.68 6.61 9.93
CA GLU A 74 -2.03 6.85 8.65
C GLU A 74 -0.58 7.29 8.86
N LEU A 75 0.33 6.79 8.02
CA LEU A 75 1.75 7.13 8.09
C LEU A 75 2.09 8.28 7.14
N ASN A 76 2.47 9.44 7.69
CA ASN A 76 3.03 10.52 6.89
C ASN A 76 4.53 10.26 6.67
N VAL A 77 4.92 10.01 5.43
CA VAL A 77 6.29 9.64 5.05
C VAL A 77 7.15 10.89 4.91
N GLU A 78 8.26 10.93 5.66
CA GLU A 78 9.29 11.96 5.55
C GLU A 78 10.47 11.48 4.69
N LYS A 79 10.81 10.18 4.75
CA LYS A 79 11.89 9.58 3.93
C LYS A 79 11.52 8.17 3.51
N VAL A 80 11.95 7.75 2.32
CA VAL A 80 11.74 6.38 1.82
C VAL A 80 13.01 5.85 1.15
N PHE A 81 13.38 4.62 1.48
CA PHE A 81 14.56 3.92 0.93
C PHE A 81 14.16 2.54 0.46
N VAL A 82 14.58 2.17 -0.76
CA VAL A 82 14.44 0.79 -1.26
C VAL A 82 15.56 -0.05 -0.66
N VAL A 83 15.19 -1.01 0.18
CA VAL A 83 16.13 -1.93 0.83
C VAL A 83 16.36 -3.17 -0.03
N SER A 84 15.29 -3.70 -0.64
CA SER A 84 15.37 -4.87 -1.48
C SER A 84 14.43 -4.77 -2.67
N LYS A 85 14.94 -5.12 -3.84
CA LYS A 85 14.18 -5.16 -5.09
C LYS A 85 13.54 -6.52 -5.25
N ALA A 86 12.24 -6.55 -5.54
CA ALA A 86 11.57 -7.78 -5.94
C ALA A 86 12.05 -8.21 -7.33
N PRO A 87 12.13 -9.53 -7.60
CA PRO A 87 12.41 -10.02 -8.94
C PRO A 87 11.30 -9.56 -9.90
N PRO A 88 11.66 -9.19 -11.14
CA PRO A 88 10.67 -8.84 -12.15
C PRO A 88 9.83 -10.07 -12.51
N GLY A 89 8.53 -9.87 -12.73
CA GLY A 89 7.64 -10.93 -13.22
C GLY A 89 7.21 -11.93 -12.15
N LEU A 90 6.65 -11.48 -11.03
CA LEU A 90 5.89 -12.39 -10.16
C LEU A 90 4.82 -13.11 -10.97
N SER A 91 4.70 -14.43 -10.77
CA SER A 91 3.72 -15.27 -11.46
C SER A 91 2.27 -14.91 -11.16
N PHE A 92 2.00 -14.30 -10.00
CA PHE A 92 0.70 -13.75 -9.60
C PHE A 92 0.90 -12.64 -8.55
N GLN A 93 -0.07 -11.75 -8.39
CA GLN A 93 -0.01 -10.68 -7.37
C GLN A 93 -0.57 -11.15 -6.03
N VAL A 94 -0.13 -10.54 -4.93
CA VAL A 94 -0.69 -10.80 -3.59
C VAL A 94 -2.20 -10.57 -3.58
N GLU A 95 -2.65 -9.51 -4.28
CA GLU A 95 -4.07 -9.20 -4.47
C GLU A 95 -4.84 -10.39 -5.08
N ASP A 96 -4.27 -11.09 -6.06
CA ASP A 96 -4.91 -12.23 -6.73
C ASP A 96 -5.06 -13.44 -5.80
N ALA A 97 -4.11 -13.64 -4.89
CA ALA A 97 -4.14 -14.73 -3.91
C ALA A 97 -5.10 -14.46 -2.75
N THR A 98 -5.35 -13.19 -2.42
CA THR A 98 -6.24 -12.79 -1.30
C THR A 98 -7.70 -12.62 -1.70
N CYS A 99 -8.00 -12.51 -3.00
CA CYS A 99 -9.35 -12.29 -3.50
C CYS A 99 -10.14 -13.61 -3.59
N SER A 100 -11.36 -13.61 -3.04
CA SER A 100 -12.26 -14.78 -3.11
C SER A 100 -12.73 -15.06 -4.54
N VAL A 101 -13.11 -16.31 -4.82
CA VAL A 101 -13.61 -16.71 -6.14
C VAL A 101 -14.89 -15.93 -6.51
N ASP A 102 -15.79 -15.74 -5.54
CA ASP A 102 -17.03 -14.98 -5.72
C ASP A 102 -16.76 -13.51 -6.04
N GLU A 103 -15.79 -12.90 -5.37
CA GLU A 103 -15.41 -11.52 -5.64
C GLU A 103 -14.74 -11.37 -7.02
N LYS A 104 -13.93 -12.35 -7.45
CA LYS A 104 -13.37 -12.39 -8.81
C LYS A 104 -14.49 -12.49 -9.85
N MET A 105 -15.46 -13.39 -9.64
CA MET A 105 -16.61 -13.55 -10.52
C MET A 105 -17.44 -12.26 -10.60
N ARG A 106 -17.65 -11.58 -9.46
CA ARG A 106 -18.36 -10.31 -9.39
C ARG A 106 -17.65 -9.20 -10.15
N ARG A 107 -16.32 -9.07 -10.01
CA ARG A 107 -15.52 -8.10 -10.77
C ARG A 107 -15.57 -8.38 -12.27
N LEU A 108 -15.53 -9.65 -12.66
CA LEU A 108 -15.65 -10.08 -14.06
C LEU A 108 -17.05 -9.81 -14.64
N ALA A 109 -18.11 -10.02 -13.85
CA ALA A 109 -19.47 -9.69 -14.27
C ALA A 109 -19.62 -8.18 -14.48
N LEU A 110 -19.11 -7.36 -13.55
CA LEU A 110 -19.13 -5.89 -13.65
C LEU A 110 -18.36 -5.38 -14.88
N SER A 111 -17.16 -5.91 -15.14
CA SER A 111 -16.35 -5.49 -16.29
C SER A 111 -16.97 -5.85 -17.63
N ARG A 112 -17.86 -6.86 -17.66
CA ARG A 112 -18.61 -7.31 -18.84
C ARG A 112 -20.03 -6.73 -18.91
N GLY A 113 -20.39 -5.85 -17.98
CA GLY A 113 -21.72 -5.22 -17.94
C GLY A 113 -22.87 -6.18 -17.58
N LEU A 114 -22.57 -7.38 -17.06
CA LEU A 114 -23.59 -8.30 -16.58
C LEU A 114 -24.05 -7.86 -15.18
N LYS A 115 -25.36 -7.66 -15.01
CA LYS A 115 -25.97 -7.56 -13.68
C LYS A 115 -26.05 -8.96 -13.07
N MET A 116 -25.37 -9.16 -11.94
CA MET A 116 -25.64 -10.30 -11.07
C MET A 116 -27.00 -10.07 -10.40
N ILE A 117 -27.92 -11.00 -10.61
CA ILE A 117 -29.17 -11.17 -9.85
C ILE A 117 -28.86 -11.87 -8.53
#